data_AF-F5RMR2-F1
#
_entry.id   AF-F5RMR2-F1
#
_cell.length_a   1.000
_cell.length_b   1.000
_cell.length_c   1.000
_cell.angle_alpha   90.00
_cell.angle_beta   90.00
_cell.angle_gamma   90.00
#
_symmetry.space_group_name_H-M   'P 1'
#
loop_
_entity.id
_entity.type
_entity.pdbx_description
1 polymer ?
#
loop_
_entity_poly.entity_id
_entity_poly.type
_entity_poly.pdbx_seq_one_letter_code
_entity_poly.pdbx_strand_id
1 'polypeptide(L)'
;MSVIDIFRSNLRLAVTASAIEVATTAKMDHRYQQRNGRLKDAVQTAIGGSGMEARVYLDGNIAPYGVFIHKGIRAHDIFPKRRKALRWVDGNKFLFAKRVRFPGWDPDPFIYDAFEKNQDTIRRIFDRYTVRALQEVGNALTGN
;
A
#
# COMPACT_ATOMS: atom_id res chain seq x y z
N MET A 1 -16.61 21.33 -23.29
CA MET A 1 -15.82 20.12 -22.94
C MET A 1 -16.26 19.01 -23.87
N SER A 2 -15.37 18.23 -24.48
CA SER A 2 -15.80 17.15 -25.39
C SER A 2 -16.49 16.03 -24.60
N VAL A 3 -17.44 15.33 -25.22
CA VAL A 3 -18.07 14.11 -24.69
C VAL A 3 -17.01 13.08 -24.25
N ILE A 4 -15.94 12.96 -25.03
CA ILE A 4 -14.81 12.08 -24.73
C ILE A 4 -14.07 12.54 -23.46
N ASP A 5 -13.94 13.85 -23.25
CA ASP A 5 -13.26 14.40 -22.07
C ASP A 5 -14.07 14.16 -20.80
N ILE A 6 -15.40 14.30 -20.87
CA ILE A 6 -16.33 13.99 -19.77
C ILE A 6 -16.19 12.53 -19.35
N PHE A 7 -16.24 11.62 -20.33
CA PHE A 7 -16.10 10.19 -20.06
C PHE A 7 -14.73 9.84 -19.47
N ARG A 8 -13.64 10.35 -20.07
CA ARG A 8 -12.28 10.13 -19.57
C ARG A 8 -12.07 10.71 -18.17
N SER A 9 -12.67 11.86 -17.86
CA SER A 9 -12.61 12.47 -16.53
C SER A 9 -13.21 11.53 -15.47
N ASN A 10 -14.39 10.97 -15.73
CA ASN A 10 -15.03 10.03 -14.82
C ASN A 10 -14.23 8.74 -14.63
N LEU A 11 -13.62 8.19 -15.68
CA LEU A 11 -12.73 7.02 -15.54
C LEU A 11 -11.51 7.31 -14.67
N ARG A 12 -10.90 8.50 -14.78
CA ARG A 12 -9.77 8.91 -13.92
C ARG A 12 -10.17 9.02 -12.45
N LEU A 13 -11.38 9.52 -12.19
CA LEU A 13 -11.95 9.57 -10.84
C LEU A 13 -12.17 8.16 -10.29
N ALA A 14 -12.66 7.22 -11.10
CA ALA A 14 -12.82 5.82 -10.71
C ALA A 14 -11.49 5.16 -10.34
N VAL A 15 -10.46 5.35 -11.16
CA VAL A 15 -9.09 4.85 -10.90
C VAL A 15 -8.53 5.43 -9.60
N THR A 16 -8.66 6.74 -9.41
CA THR A 16 -8.16 7.43 -8.21
C THR A 16 -8.87 6.96 -6.96
N ALA A 17 -10.20 6.90 -6.97
CA ALA A 17 -11.00 6.44 -5.84
C ALA A 17 -10.69 4.97 -5.49
N SER A 18 -10.48 4.11 -6.49
CA SER A 18 -10.10 2.71 -6.29
C SER A 18 -8.75 2.58 -5.58
N ALA A 19 -7.74 3.35 -6.00
CA ALA A 19 -6.43 3.32 -5.36
C ALA A 19 -6.45 3.85 -3.92
N ILE A 20 -7.25 4.90 -3.66
CA ILE A 20 -7.45 5.44 -2.31
C ILE A 20 -8.08 4.40 -1.40
N GLU A 21 -9.08 3.65 -1.88
CA GLU A 21 -9.75 2.61 -1.09
C GLU A 21 -8.78 1.48 -0.71
N VAL A 22 -8.02 0.98 -1.69
CA VAL A 22 -7.00 -0.06 -1.47
C VAL A 22 -5.95 0.44 -0.47
N ALA A 23 -5.45 1.66 -0.64
CA ALA A 23 -4.47 2.24 0.28
C ALA A 23 -5.05 2.43 1.70
N THR A 24 -6.32 2.81 1.81
CA THR A 24 -7.01 2.97 3.09
C THR A 24 -7.13 1.63 3.81
N THR A 25 -7.56 0.58 3.10
CA THR A 25 -7.64 -0.77 3.65
C THR A 25 -6.27 -1.28 4.08
N ALA A 26 -5.24 -1.10 3.25
CA ALA A 26 -3.85 -1.49 3.56
C ALA A 26 -3.33 -0.81 4.84
N LYS A 27 -3.71 0.45 5.09
CA LYS A 27 -3.33 1.20 6.30
C LYS A 27 -4.06 0.72 7.56
N MET A 28 -5.25 0.13 7.42
CA MET A 28 -6.10 -0.25 8.55
C MET A 28 -5.93 -1.73 8.95
N ASP A 29 -5.72 -2.61 7.97
CA ASP A 29 -5.89 -4.06 8.15
C ASP A 29 -4.57 -4.84 8.29
N HIS A 30 -3.41 -4.17 8.35
CA HIS A 30 -2.12 -4.84 8.56
C HIS A 30 -1.94 -5.32 10.01
N ARG A 31 -1.23 -6.43 10.23
CA ARG A 31 -1.10 -7.06 11.57
C ARG A 31 -0.33 -6.21 12.56
N TYR A 32 0.60 -5.39 12.07
CA TYR A 32 1.44 -4.52 12.91
C TYR A 32 0.76 -3.19 13.26
N GLN A 33 -0.38 -3.22 13.95
CA GLN A 33 -1.15 -2.01 14.26
C GLN A 33 -0.47 -1.16 15.34
N GLN A 34 0.13 -0.04 14.94
CA GLN A 34 0.53 1.02 15.86
C GLN A 34 -0.43 2.21 15.75
N ARG A 35 -0.71 2.86 16.88
CA ARG A 35 -1.58 4.05 16.94
C ARG A 35 -1.00 5.20 16.08
N ASN A 36 0.31 5.40 16.14
CA ASN A 36 1.08 6.40 15.36
C ASN A 36 2.27 5.74 14.64
N GLY A 37 2.00 4.82 13.71
CA GLY A 37 3.04 4.01 13.06
C GLY A 37 3.47 4.53 11.69
N ARG A 38 4.77 4.79 11.49
CA ARG A 38 5.35 5.19 10.19
C ARG A 38 5.05 4.21 9.05
N LEU A 39 4.73 2.96 9.35
CA LEU A 39 4.34 1.97 8.36
C LEU A 39 3.03 2.35 7.64
N LYS A 40 2.07 2.92 8.35
CA LYS A 40 0.81 3.42 7.77
C LYS A 40 1.09 4.60 6.85
N ASP A 41 1.92 5.52 7.30
CA ASP A 41 2.33 6.69 6.53
C ASP A 41 3.12 6.31 5.28
N ALA A 42 3.81 5.16 5.29
CA ALA A 42 4.55 4.67 4.14
C ALA A 42 3.65 4.11 3.02
N VAL A 43 2.38 3.81 3.28
CA VAL A 43 1.44 3.39 2.23
C VAL A 43 1.00 4.60 1.44
N GLN A 44 1.47 4.68 0.20
CA GLN A 44 1.29 5.82 -0.69
C GLN A 44 0.58 5.42 -1.97
N THR A 45 -0.07 6.40 -2.59
CA THR A 45 -0.75 6.27 -3.89
C THR A 45 -0.08 7.17 -4.91
N ALA A 46 0.22 6.65 -6.09
CA ALA A 46 0.66 7.44 -7.24
C ALA A 46 -0.30 7.25 -8.41
N ILE A 47 -0.74 8.34 -9.02
CA ILE A 47 -1.57 8.32 -10.23
C ILE A 47 -0.66 8.49 -11.44
N GLY A 48 -0.80 7.62 -12.44
CA GLY A 48 -0.05 7.69 -13.69
C GLY A 48 -0.38 8.95 -14.49
N GLY A 49 0.51 9.38 -15.38
CA GLY A 49 0.37 10.66 -16.11
C GLY A 49 -0.92 10.78 -16.94
N SER A 50 -1.49 9.67 -17.40
CA SER A 50 -2.77 9.64 -18.11
C SER A 50 -4.00 9.71 -17.19
N GLY A 51 -3.83 9.45 -15.89
CA GLY A 51 -4.88 9.25 -14.89
C GLY A 51 -5.61 7.90 -14.99
N MET A 52 -5.21 7.03 -15.93
CA MET A 52 -5.86 5.74 -16.18
C MET A 52 -5.16 4.56 -15.49
N GLU A 53 -4.08 4.84 -14.76
CA GLU A 53 -3.35 3.88 -13.95
C GLU A 53 -3.14 4.52 -12.58
N ALA A 54 -3.22 3.71 -11.53
CA ALA A 54 -2.80 4.10 -10.20
C ALA A 54 -2.02 2.96 -9.54
N ARG A 55 -1.07 3.33 -8.69
CA ARG A 55 -0.22 2.42 -7.93
C ARG A 55 -0.39 2.67 -6.45
N VAL A 56 -0.56 1.59 -5.69
CA VAL A 56 -0.46 1.60 -4.23
C VAL A 56 0.86 0.92 -3.87
N TYR A 57 1.70 1.60 -3.10
CA TYR A 57 3.06 1.11 -2.82
C TYR A 57 3.55 1.51 -1.42
N LEU A 58 4.63 0.86 -0.99
CA LEU A 58 5.37 1.23 0.22
C LEU A 58 6.50 2.17 -0.12
N ASP A 59 6.47 3.38 0.45
CA ASP A 59 7.56 4.33 0.36
C ASP A 59 8.68 3.96 1.35
N GLY A 60 9.79 3.47 0.79
CA GLY A 60 10.98 3.10 1.53
C GLY A 60 11.69 4.28 2.22
N ASN A 61 11.45 5.53 1.81
CA ASN A 61 11.99 6.70 2.50
C ASN A 61 11.25 6.97 3.82
N ILE A 62 9.96 6.61 3.90
CA ILE A 62 9.14 6.78 5.10
C ILE A 62 9.36 5.60 6.05
N ALA A 63 9.26 4.37 5.55
CA ALA A 63 9.52 3.16 6.34
C ALA A 63 10.48 2.22 5.59
N PRO A 64 11.81 2.41 5.72
CA PRO A 64 12.80 1.54 5.08
C PRO A 64 12.64 0.05 5.45
N TYR A 65 12.10 -0.21 6.64
CA TYR A 65 11.83 -1.56 7.13
C TYR A 65 10.52 -2.17 6.61
N GLY A 66 9.64 -1.37 6.00
CA GLY A 66 8.28 -1.80 5.62
C GLY A 66 8.26 -2.97 4.64
N VAL A 67 9.23 -3.03 3.72
CA VAL A 67 9.35 -4.15 2.77
C VAL A 67 9.58 -5.49 3.48
N PHE A 68 10.31 -5.51 4.59
CA PHE A 68 10.59 -6.73 5.34
C PHE A 68 9.37 -7.20 6.14
N ILE A 69 8.50 -6.28 6.56
CA ILE A 69 7.20 -6.63 7.14
C ILE A 69 6.32 -7.22 6.04
N HIS A 70 6.24 -6.54 4.90
CA HIS A 70 5.36 -6.94 3.80
C HIS A 70 5.74 -8.30 3.18
N LYS A 71 7.04 -8.55 3.01
CA LYS A 71 7.57 -9.78 2.37
C LYS A 71 8.02 -10.85 3.36
N GLY A 72 8.07 -10.53 4.65
CA GLY A 72 8.69 -11.40 5.65
C GLY A 72 10.22 -11.43 5.54
N ILE A 73 10.84 -12.15 6.46
CA ILE A 73 12.31 -12.32 6.51
C ILE A 73 12.61 -13.81 6.69
N ARG A 74 13.39 -14.39 5.77
CA ARG A 74 13.81 -15.79 5.89
C ARG A 74 14.78 -15.98 7.06
N ALA A 75 14.74 -17.17 7.69
CA ALA A 75 15.73 -17.59 8.66
C ALA A 75 17.17 -17.39 8.14
N HIS A 76 18.05 -16.82 8.96
CA HIS A 76 19.45 -16.62 8.60
C HIS A 76 20.32 -16.38 9.83
N ASP A 77 21.64 -16.47 9.67
CA ASP A 77 22.59 -16.12 10.72
C ASP A 77 22.98 -14.65 10.63
N ILE A 78 23.01 -13.98 11.78
CA ILE A 78 23.47 -12.60 11.94
C ILE A 78 24.86 -12.61 12.56
N PHE A 79 25.78 -11.85 11.95
CA PHE A 79 27.18 -11.75 12.34
C PHE A 79 27.60 -10.28 12.57
N PRO A 80 28.51 -10.01 13.52
CA PRO A 80 29.07 -8.67 13.67
C PRO A 80 30.00 -8.36 12.49
N LYS A 81 29.79 -7.23 11.82
CA LYS A 81 30.59 -6.86 10.62
C LYS A 81 31.98 -6.31 10.94
N ARG A 82 32.09 -5.43 11.95
CA ARG A 82 33.33 -4.70 12.29
C ARG A 82 33.77 -4.85 13.75
N ARG A 83 32.97 -5.55 14.56
CA ARG A 83 33.18 -5.70 16.01
C ARG A 83 33.37 -7.16 16.35
N LYS A 84 33.89 -7.44 17.55
CA LYS A 84 34.19 -8.81 18.00
C LYS A 84 32.94 -9.64 18.32
N ALA A 85 31.83 -8.99 18.70
CA ALA A 85 30.57 -9.63 19.05
C ALA A 85 29.38 -8.70 18.80
N LEU A 86 28.21 -9.28 18.58
CA LEU A 86 26.91 -8.64 18.73
C LEU A 86 26.64 -8.43 20.23
N ARG A 87 25.86 -7.40 20.58
CA ARG A 87 25.44 -7.11 21.95
C ARG A 87 23.97 -6.71 21.99
N TRP A 88 23.22 -7.24 22.94
CA TRP A 88 21.87 -6.79 23.26
C TRP A 88 21.61 -6.88 24.76
N VAL A 89 20.52 -6.24 25.20
CA VAL A 89 20.08 -6.21 26.60
C VAL A 89 19.11 -7.36 26.83
N ASP A 90 19.27 -8.04 27.96
CA ASP A 90 18.31 -9.01 28.48
C ASP A 90 18.12 -8.76 29.98
N GLY A 91 17.00 -8.11 30.33
CA GLY A 91 16.78 -7.54 31.67
C GLY A 91 17.89 -6.57 32.07
N ASN A 92 18.56 -6.86 33.20
CA ASN A 92 19.66 -6.03 33.72
C ASN A 92 21.05 -6.50 33.25
N LYS A 93 21.14 -7.36 32.23
CA LYS A 93 22.41 -7.93 31.74
C LYS A 93 22.65 -7.60 30.28
N PHE A 94 23.92 -7.58 29.89
CA PHE A 94 24.32 -7.53 28.48
C PHE A 94 24.71 -8.93 28.00
N LEU A 95 24.08 -9.39 26.93
CA LEU A 95 24.43 -10.62 26.24
C LEU A 95 25.35 -10.31 25.06
N PHE A 96 26.26 -11.24 24.77
CA PHE A 96 27.22 -11.14 23.68
C PHE A 96 27.28 -12.43 22.88
N ALA A 97 27.32 -12.32 21.55
CA ALA A 97 27.48 -13.49 20.68
C ALA A 97 28.27 -13.15 19.41
N LYS A 98 29.07 -14.10 18.93
CA LYS A 98 29.71 -14.00 17.60
C LYS A 98 28.75 -14.29 16.44
N ARG A 99 27.64 -14.98 16.74
CA ARG A 99 26.60 -15.37 15.79
C ARG A 99 25.26 -15.51 16.52
N VAL A 100 24.19 -15.03 15.90
CA VAL A 100 22.81 -15.28 16.33
C VAL A 100 22.05 -15.92 15.16
N ARG A 101 21.37 -17.05 15.41
CA ARG A 101 20.44 -17.64 14.44
C ARG A 101 19.11 -16.90 14.54
N PHE A 102 18.79 -16.10 13.54
CA PHE A 102 17.48 -15.49 13.41
C PHE A 102 16.50 -16.50 12.80
N PRO A 103 15.36 -16.80 13.46
CA PRO A 103 14.43 -17.84 13.00
C PRO A 103 13.66 -17.44 11.74
N GLY A 104 13.64 -16.15 11.39
CA GLY A 104 12.75 -15.63 10.35
C GLY A 104 11.45 -15.09 10.91
N TRP A 105 10.72 -14.34 10.09
CA TRP A 105 9.37 -13.85 10.35
C TRP A 105 8.50 -14.04 9.11
N ASP A 106 7.25 -14.45 9.34
CA ASP A 106 6.26 -14.63 8.30
C ASP A 106 5.82 -13.29 7.68
N PRO A 107 5.54 -13.26 6.37
CA PRO A 107 5.09 -12.04 5.68
C PRO A 107 3.74 -11.55 6.19
N ASP A 108 3.60 -10.24 6.31
CA ASP A 108 2.32 -9.54 6.44
C ASP A 108 2.03 -8.82 5.11
N PRO A 109 1.48 -9.49 4.08
CA PRO A 109 1.37 -8.96 2.72
C PRO A 109 0.20 -7.97 2.55
N PHE A 110 0.02 -7.05 3.49
CA PHE A 110 -1.16 -6.21 3.65
C PHE A 110 -1.56 -5.35 2.43
N ILE A 111 -0.64 -4.94 1.55
CA ILE A 111 -1.01 -4.26 0.29
C ILE A 111 -1.70 -5.21 -0.69
N TYR A 112 -1.20 -6.44 -0.81
CA TYR A 112 -1.81 -7.45 -1.69
C TYR A 112 -3.15 -7.90 -1.12
N ASP A 113 -3.20 -8.18 0.18
CA ASP A 113 -4.43 -8.56 0.86
C ASP A 113 -5.50 -7.46 0.74
N ALA A 114 -5.10 -6.19 0.88
CA ALA A 114 -6.01 -5.05 0.71
C ALA A 114 -6.52 -4.92 -0.73
N PHE A 115 -5.68 -5.20 -1.73
CA PHE A 115 -6.11 -5.20 -3.13
C PHE A 115 -7.14 -6.29 -3.40
N GLU A 116 -6.85 -7.53 -2.99
CA GLU A 116 -7.75 -8.67 -3.13
C GLU A 116 -9.10 -8.42 -2.43
N LYS A 117 -9.06 -7.93 -1.18
CA LYS A 117 -10.26 -7.61 -0.40
C LYS A 117 -11.13 -6.52 -1.05
N ASN A 118 -10.54 -5.63 -1.84
CA ASN A 118 -11.25 -4.50 -2.44
C ASN A 118 -11.75 -4.75 -3.87
N GLN A 119 -11.56 -5.92 -4.46
CA GLN A 119 -11.98 -6.18 -5.86
C GLN A 119 -13.45 -5.81 -6.12
N ASP A 120 -14.37 -6.20 -5.23
CA ASP A 120 -15.79 -5.86 -5.38
C ASP A 120 -16.07 -4.36 -5.17
N THR A 121 -15.33 -3.71 -4.27
CA THR A 121 -15.45 -2.27 -4.06
C THR A 121 -14.95 -1.49 -5.27
N ILE A 122 -13.86 -1.94 -5.89
CA ILE A 122 -13.33 -1.38 -7.13
C ILE A 122 -14.39 -1.50 -8.24
N ARG A 123 -14.98 -2.69 -8.44
CA ARG A 123 -16.07 -2.88 -9.43
C ARG A 123 -17.22 -1.89 -9.21
N ARG A 124 -17.71 -1.78 -7.95
CA ARG A 124 -18.76 -0.82 -7.57
C ARG A 124 -18.38 0.64 -7.81
N ILE A 125 -17.12 1.01 -7.58
CA ILE A 125 -16.60 2.35 -7.87
C ILE A 125 -16.70 2.63 -9.37
N PHE A 126 -16.24 1.71 -10.21
CA PHE A 126 -16.30 1.85 -11.66
C PHE A 126 -17.75 1.93 -12.17
N ASP A 127 -18.65 1.07 -11.68
CA ASP A 127 -20.07 1.11 -12.06
C ASP A 127 -20.68 2.49 -11.79
N ARG A 128 -20.44 3.03 -10.59
CA ARG A 128 -20.92 4.35 -10.19
C ARG A 128 -20.40 5.46 -11.11
N TYR A 129 -19.11 5.45 -11.44
CA TYR A 129 -18.53 6.48 -12.31
C TYR A 129 -18.90 6.31 -13.78
N THR A 130 -19.15 5.08 -14.25
CA THR A 130 -19.71 4.83 -15.59
C THR A 130 -21.12 5.38 -15.71
N VAL A 131 -22.00 5.10 -14.73
CA VAL A 131 -23.37 5.66 -14.72
C VAL A 131 -23.32 7.19 -14.72
N ARG A 132 -22.48 7.77 -13.88
CA ARG A 132 -22.27 9.22 -13.83
C ARG A 132 -21.79 9.78 -15.17
N ALA A 133 -20.83 9.12 -15.82
CA ALA A 133 -20.32 9.54 -17.12
C ALA A 133 -21.42 9.54 -18.18
N LEU A 134 -22.26 8.49 -18.23
CA LEU A 134 -23.37 8.40 -19.18
C LEU A 134 -24.39 9.52 -18.98
N GLN A 135 -24.71 9.87 -17.74
CA GLN A 135 -25.61 10.97 -17.42
C GLN A 135 -25.02 12.32 -17.86
N GLU A 136 -23.75 12.59 -17.53
CA GLU A 136 -23.08 13.84 -17.91
C GLU A 136 -22.95 13.98 -19.44
N VAL A 137 -22.67 12.88 -20.15
CA VAL A 137 -22.64 12.86 -21.62
C VAL A 137 -24.02 13.09 -22.21
N GLY A 138 -25.06 12.42 -21.69
CA GLY A 138 -26.44 12.60 -22.15
C GLY A 138 -26.88 14.06 -22.02
N ASN A 139 -26.64 14.67 -20.85
CA ASN A 139 -26.94 16.08 -20.61
C ASN A 139 -26.19 17.02 -21.55
N ALA A 140 -24.92 16.72 -21.87
CA ALA A 140 -24.14 17.52 -22.80
C ALA A 140 -24.63 17.43 -24.25
N LEU A 141 -25.27 16.31 -24.63
CA LEU A 141 -25.82 16.09 -25.96
C LEU A 141 -27.24 16.67 -26.10
N THR A 142 -28.04 16.67 -25.04
CA THR A 142 -29.43 17.20 -25.05
C THR A 142 -29.53 18.67 -24.64
N GLY A 143 -28.50 19.21 -23.99
CA GLY A 143 -28.43 20.57 -23.47
C GLY A 143 -27.75 21.58 -24.40
N ASN A 144 -27.55 21.24 -25.67
CA ASN A 144 -27.08 22.11 -26.75
C ASN A 144 -28.15 22.26 -27.82
#